data_AF-A0A3S1H860-F1
#
_entry.id   AF-A0A3S1H860-F1
#
_cell.length_a   1.000
_cell.length_b   1.000
_cell.length_c   1.000
_cell.angle_alpha   90.00
_cell.angle_beta   90.00
_cell.angle_gamma   90.00
#
_symmetry.space_group_name_H-M   'P 1'
#
loop_
_entity.id
_entity.type
_entity.pdbx_description
1 polymer ?
#
loop_
_entity_poly.entity_id
_entity_poly.type
_entity_poly.pdbx_seq_one_letter_code
_entity_poly.pdbx_strand_id
1 'polypeptide(L)'
;MNTFGLHTFAIAPVWDLARIEPQMDRLKELGIGLMEIPLLRPEEIDTKRTRGFASHYGVELIPSLGLPRALDVVERPDEALDFLQPAFKVCNEVGAEALGGVTYGTIGKTTGRAPTQREIDGMCRFLERAAKSAKSRSLK
;
A
#
# COMPACT_ATOMS: atom_id res chain seq x y z
N MET A 1 -15.32 16.74 2.00
CA MET A 1 -14.41 17.10 0.90
C MET A 1 -13.49 15.91 0.68
N ASN A 2 -13.07 15.65 -0.56
CA ASN A 2 -12.12 14.57 -0.86
C ASN A 2 -10.70 15.05 -0.54
N THR A 3 -9.88 14.19 0.06
CA THR A 3 -8.47 14.49 0.35
C THR A 3 -7.64 14.41 -0.93
N PHE A 4 -6.87 15.45 -1.24
CA PHE A 4 -5.95 15.44 -2.39
C PHE A 4 -4.63 14.79 -1.99
N GLY A 5 -4.27 13.70 -2.67
CA GLY A 5 -3.13 12.85 -2.34
C GLY A 5 -1.96 12.98 -3.32
N LEU A 6 -0.76 12.69 -2.83
CA LEU A 6 0.47 12.61 -3.62
C LEU A 6 1.16 11.27 -3.40
N HIS A 7 1.51 10.58 -4.48
CA HIS A 7 2.42 9.44 -4.42
C HIS A 7 3.86 9.92 -4.25
N THR A 8 4.56 9.44 -3.22
CA THR A 8 5.84 10.04 -2.80
C THR A 8 7.01 9.76 -3.74
N PHE A 9 6.84 8.82 -4.69
CA PHE A 9 7.73 8.71 -5.87
C PHE A 9 7.91 9.99 -6.67
N ALA A 10 7.00 10.96 -6.57
CA ALA A 10 7.21 12.30 -7.13
C ALA A 10 8.42 13.05 -6.51
N ILE A 11 8.91 12.60 -5.35
CA ILE A 11 9.97 13.23 -4.56
C ILE A 11 11.18 12.30 -4.41
N ALA A 12 10.95 11.04 -4.03
CA ALA A 12 12.01 10.07 -3.73
C ALA A 12 11.61 8.66 -4.15
N PRO A 13 12.55 7.80 -4.59
CA PRO A 13 12.26 6.44 -5.06
C PRO A 13 11.91 5.45 -3.93
N VAL A 14 11.91 5.90 -2.68
CA VAL A 14 11.55 5.15 -1.47
C VAL A 14 10.90 6.11 -0.48
N TRP A 15 10.34 5.58 0.62
CA TRP A 15 9.93 6.40 1.75
C TRP A 15 11.16 6.96 2.48
N ASP A 16 11.52 8.21 2.15
CA ASP A 16 12.67 8.91 2.71
C ASP A 16 12.24 10.26 3.29
N LEU A 17 12.00 10.28 4.60
CA LEU A 17 11.59 11.49 5.30
C LEU A 17 12.60 12.63 5.16
N ALA A 18 13.90 12.36 5.04
CA ALA A 18 14.90 13.42 4.90
C ALA A 18 14.76 14.18 3.56
N ARG A 19 14.17 13.54 2.54
CA ARG A 19 13.86 14.16 1.24
C ARG A 19 12.45 14.74 1.18
N ILE A 20 11.49 14.14 1.89
CA ILE A 20 10.08 14.53 1.86
C ILE A 20 9.82 15.72 2.78
N GLU A 21 10.35 15.70 4.00
CA GLU A 21 10.11 16.70 5.05
C GLU A 21 10.42 18.14 4.59
N PRO A 22 11.54 18.42 3.88
CA PRO A 22 11.83 19.78 3.38
C PRO A 22 10.84 20.32 2.34
N GLN A 23 9.98 19.46 1.75
CA GLN A 23 9.01 19.85 0.74
C GLN A 23 7.63 20.15 1.34
N MET A 24 7.40 19.84 2.62
CA MET A 24 6.06 19.76 3.19
C MET A 24 5.31 21.08 3.19
N ASP A 25 5.95 22.19 3.51
CA ASP A 25 5.28 23.50 3.53
C ASP A 25 4.66 23.82 2.17
N ARG A 26 5.43 23.58 1.09
CA ARG A 26 4.94 23.77 -0.28
C ARG A 26 3.83 22.80 -0.65
N LEU A 27 3.92 21.54 -0.23
CA LEU A 27 2.87 20.55 -0.50
C LEU A 27 1.56 20.90 0.23
N LYS A 28 1.66 21.42 1.46
CA LYS A 28 0.50 21.90 2.22
C LYS A 28 -0.14 23.13 1.57
N GLU A 29 0.65 24.07 1.06
CA GLU A 29 0.14 25.21 0.26
C GLU A 29 -0.63 24.76 -0.99
N LEU A 30 -0.20 23.65 -1.61
CA LEU A 30 -0.88 23.04 -2.77
C LEU A 30 -2.12 22.20 -2.39
N GLY A 31 -2.46 22.12 -1.09
CA GLY A 31 -3.62 21.39 -0.60
C GLY A 31 -3.42 19.88 -0.46
N ILE A 32 -2.17 19.39 -0.47
CA ILE A 32 -1.90 17.97 -0.25
C ILE A 32 -2.23 17.60 1.20
N GLY A 33 -3.17 16.67 1.35
CA GLY A 33 -3.64 16.16 2.63
C GLY A 33 -3.33 14.68 2.86
N LEU A 34 -2.81 13.98 1.85
CA LEU A 34 -2.51 12.55 1.92
C LEU A 34 -1.21 12.23 1.20
N MET A 35 -0.41 11.33 1.79
CA MET A 35 0.78 10.77 1.17
C MET A 35 0.63 9.28 0.95
N GLU A 36 0.77 8.86 -0.31
CA GLU A 36 0.84 7.45 -0.66
C GLU A 36 2.30 6.98 -0.55
N ILE A 37 2.54 6.03 0.36
CA ILE A 37 3.86 5.51 0.71
C ILE A 37 4.14 4.25 -0.13
N PRO A 38 5.17 4.23 -0.99
CA PRO A 38 5.59 3.05 -1.71
C PRO A 38 6.21 2.04 -0.74
N LEU A 39 5.46 0.99 -0.41
CA LEU A 39 5.83 -0.02 0.56
C LEU A 39 6.63 -1.15 -0.10
N LEU A 40 7.83 -0.82 -0.56
CA LEU A 40 8.72 -1.78 -1.25
C LEU A 40 9.26 -2.86 -0.30
N ARG A 41 9.60 -2.45 0.92
CA ARG A 41 10.18 -3.28 1.98
C ARG A 41 9.56 -2.87 3.33
N PRO A 42 8.45 -3.50 3.75
CA PRO A 42 7.73 -3.13 4.97
C PRO A 42 8.60 -3.03 6.22
N GLU A 43 9.61 -3.89 6.33
CA GLU A 43 10.56 -3.97 7.44
C GLU A 43 11.50 -2.77 7.56
N GLU A 44 11.69 -1.99 6.49
CA GLU A 44 12.54 -0.79 6.50
C GLU A 44 11.80 0.47 6.97
N ILE A 45 10.47 0.40 7.13
CA ILE A 45 9.67 1.55 7.55
C ILE A 45 9.78 1.74 9.07
N ASP A 46 10.37 2.86 9.48
CA ASP A 46 10.23 3.34 10.85
C ASP A 46 8.80 3.87 11.06
N THR A 47 7.91 2.97 11.51
CA THR A 47 6.48 3.25 11.62
C THR A 47 6.18 4.31 12.68
N LYS A 48 6.98 4.39 13.75
CA LYS A 48 6.84 5.40 14.80
C LYS A 48 7.19 6.79 14.28
N ARG A 49 8.34 6.94 13.61
CA ARG A 49 8.74 8.22 13.01
C ARG A 49 7.77 8.64 11.92
N THR A 50 7.32 7.70 11.11
CA THR A 50 6.33 7.92 10.05
C THR A 50 4.98 8.41 10.61
N ARG A 51 4.49 7.81 11.70
CA ARG A 51 3.27 8.28 12.38
C ARG A 51 3.44 9.67 13.00
N GLY A 52 4.61 9.95 13.59
CA GLY A 52 4.96 11.26 14.12
C GLY A 52 4.96 12.35 13.04
N PHE A 53 5.56 12.06 11.88
CA PHE A 53 5.57 12.94 10.71
C PHE A 53 4.14 13.27 10.24
N ALA A 54 3.29 12.25 10.06
CA ALA A 54 1.91 12.45 9.63
C ALA A 54 1.10 13.32 10.61
N SER A 55 1.31 13.10 11.91
CA SER A 55 0.67 13.89 12.96
C SER A 55 1.15 15.33 12.97
N HIS A 56 2.46 15.56 12.78
CA HIS A 56 3.07 16.88 12.76
C HIS A 56 2.54 17.75 11.59
N TYR A 57 2.45 17.18 10.38
CA TYR A 57 2.00 17.92 9.19
C TYR A 57 0.48 17.83 8.93
N GLY A 58 -0.25 17.07 9.75
CA GLY A 58 -1.67 16.82 9.57
C GLY A 58 -1.97 16.25 8.17
N VAL A 59 -1.31 15.15 7.81
CA VAL A 59 -1.55 14.42 6.56
C VAL A 59 -1.95 12.97 6.84
N GLU A 60 -2.82 12.44 6.01
CA GLU A 60 -3.16 11.02 5.98
C GLU A 60 -2.05 10.22 5.29
N LEU A 61 -1.92 8.94 5.63
CA LEU A 61 -0.97 8.03 5.00
C LEU A 61 -1.71 6.84 4.40
N ILE A 62 -1.33 6.45 3.19
CA ILE A 62 -1.77 5.19 2.55
C ILE A 62 -0.52 4.47 2.05
N PRO A 63 -0.06 3.40 2.73
CA PRO A 63 0.92 2.49 2.13
C PRO A 63 0.34 1.81 0.90
N SER A 64 1.16 1.58 -0.11
CA SER A 64 0.77 0.83 -1.30
C SER A 64 1.89 -0.10 -1.78
N LEU A 65 1.52 -1.22 -2.41
CA LEU A 65 2.48 -2.16 -2.99
C LEU A 65 1.91 -2.87 -4.22
N GLY A 66 2.78 -3.52 -4.98
CA GLY A 66 2.40 -4.52 -5.96
C GLY A 66 2.90 -5.90 -5.53
N LEU A 67 2.08 -6.94 -5.68
CA LEU A 67 2.56 -8.29 -5.40
C LEU A 67 3.70 -8.68 -6.35
N PRO A 68 4.80 -9.26 -5.84
CA PRO A 68 5.96 -9.62 -6.66
C PRO A 68 5.67 -10.74 -7.66
N ARG A 69 6.51 -10.85 -8.68
CA ARG A 69 6.37 -11.82 -9.78
C ARG A 69 6.43 -13.28 -9.37
N ALA A 70 7.08 -13.57 -8.26
CA ALA A 70 7.20 -14.93 -7.74
C ALA A 70 5.86 -15.49 -7.19
N LEU A 71 4.91 -14.61 -6.86
CA LEU A 71 3.64 -15.02 -6.26
C LEU A 71 2.59 -15.37 -7.33
N ASP A 72 1.69 -16.26 -6.95
CA ASP A 72 0.55 -16.63 -7.75
C ASP A 72 -0.70 -16.70 -6.88
N VAL A 73 -1.54 -15.68 -6.95
CA VAL A 73 -2.77 -15.58 -6.13
C VAL A 73 -3.83 -16.61 -6.50
N VAL A 74 -3.75 -17.20 -7.70
CA VAL A 74 -4.73 -18.17 -8.18
C VAL A 74 -4.36 -19.57 -7.68
N GLU A 75 -3.09 -19.96 -7.86
CA GLU A 75 -2.62 -21.30 -7.51
C GLU A 75 -2.11 -21.41 -6.06
N ARG A 76 -1.51 -20.33 -5.52
CA ARG A 76 -0.89 -20.29 -4.18
C ARG A 76 -1.33 -19.05 -3.38
N PRO A 77 -2.64 -18.89 -3.11
CA PRO A 77 -3.17 -17.72 -2.43
C PRO A 77 -2.62 -17.51 -1.00
N ASP A 78 -2.19 -18.58 -0.34
CA ASP A 78 -1.65 -18.53 1.03
C ASP A 78 -0.33 -17.77 1.08
N GLU A 79 0.59 -18.05 0.16
CA GLU A 79 1.87 -17.34 0.03
C GLU A 79 1.67 -15.84 -0.21
N ALA A 80 0.68 -15.50 -1.02
CA ALA A 80 0.33 -14.11 -1.30
C ALA A 80 -0.29 -13.42 -0.08
N LEU A 81 -1.09 -14.13 0.72
CA LEU A 81 -1.66 -13.58 1.94
C LEU A 81 -0.60 -13.37 3.02
N ASP A 82 0.36 -14.29 3.14
CA ASP A 82 1.49 -14.18 4.06
C ASP A 82 2.37 -12.98 3.70
N PHE A 83 2.62 -12.76 2.40
CA PHE A 83 3.32 -11.57 1.92
C PHE A 83 2.64 -10.25 2.33
N LEU A 84 1.30 -10.21 2.40
CA LEU A 84 0.56 -9.02 2.81
C LEU A 84 0.57 -8.76 4.33
N GLN A 85 0.88 -9.76 5.18
CA GLN A 85 0.80 -9.59 6.64
C GLN A 85 1.70 -8.48 7.19
N PRO A 86 2.98 -8.37 6.80
CA PRO A 86 3.83 -7.25 7.23
C PRO A 86 3.29 -5.90 6.73
N ALA A 87 2.73 -5.85 5.52
CA ALA A 87 2.15 -4.63 4.96
C ALA A 87 0.94 -4.14 5.77
N PHE A 88 0.03 -5.03 6.15
CA PHE A 88 -1.07 -4.69 7.02
C PHE A 88 -0.60 -4.19 8.39
N LYS A 89 0.43 -4.82 8.97
CA LYS A 89 1.03 -4.34 10.23
C LYS A 89 1.55 -2.91 10.08
N VAL A 90 2.25 -2.60 8.99
CA VAL A 90 2.71 -1.23 8.72
C VAL A 90 1.53 -0.26 8.61
N CYS A 91 0.49 -0.59 7.85
CA CYS A 91 -0.72 0.24 7.75
C CYS A 91 -1.29 0.58 9.13
N ASN A 92 -1.46 -0.40 10.01
CA ASN A 92 -1.95 -0.18 11.37
C ASN A 92 -1.04 0.76 12.18
N GLU A 93 0.27 0.52 12.16
CA GLU A 93 1.23 1.27 12.97
C GLU A 93 1.38 2.73 12.51
N VAL A 94 1.34 2.96 11.20
CA VAL A 94 1.36 4.32 10.65
C VAL A 94 -0.01 5.02 10.69
N GLY A 95 -1.06 4.30 11.08
CA GLY A 95 -2.42 4.84 11.18
C GLY A 95 -3.16 4.99 9.86
N ALA A 96 -2.76 4.22 8.85
CA ALA A 96 -3.46 4.17 7.57
C ALA A 96 -4.78 3.39 7.70
N GLU A 97 -5.79 3.80 6.95
CA GLU A 97 -7.08 3.12 6.92
C GLU A 97 -7.13 1.95 5.92
N ALA A 98 -6.18 1.88 5.00
CA ALA A 98 -6.16 0.89 3.92
C ALA A 98 -4.73 0.61 3.42
N LEU A 99 -4.60 -0.46 2.63
CA LEU A 99 -3.44 -0.77 1.80
C LEU A 99 -3.82 -0.59 0.32
N GLY A 100 -3.12 0.29 -0.39
CA GLY A 100 -3.33 0.53 -1.82
C GLY A 100 -2.49 -0.35 -2.74
N GLY A 101 -2.64 -0.13 -4.05
CA GLY A 101 -1.79 -0.71 -5.10
C GLY A 101 -2.35 -1.98 -5.76
N VAL A 102 -1.45 -2.75 -6.39
CA VAL A 102 -1.81 -3.98 -7.11
C VAL A 102 -1.74 -5.16 -6.14
N THR A 103 -2.73 -5.24 -5.26
CA THR A 103 -2.82 -6.24 -4.19
C THR A 103 -3.67 -7.45 -4.56
N TYR A 104 -4.31 -7.46 -5.73
CA TYR A 104 -5.18 -8.55 -6.20
C TYR A 104 -4.44 -9.59 -7.07
N GLY A 105 -3.21 -9.30 -7.48
CA GLY A 105 -2.42 -10.09 -8.40
C GLY A 105 -1.03 -9.48 -8.60
N THR A 106 -0.19 -10.12 -9.40
CA THR A 106 1.18 -9.65 -9.64
C THR A 106 1.21 -8.41 -10.54
N ILE A 107 1.94 -7.39 -10.11
CA ILE A 107 2.17 -6.20 -10.93
C ILE A 107 2.96 -6.55 -12.21
N GLY A 108 2.41 -6.19 -13.38
CA GLY A 108 3.07 -6.39 -14.67
C GLY A 108 3.11 -7.84 -15.19
N LYS A 109 2.47 -8.81 -14.51
CA LYS A 109 2.33 -10.18 -15.03
C LYS A 109 1.15 -10.24 -15.99
N THR A 110 1.43 -10.57 -17.24
CA THR A 110 0.40 -10.78 -18.27
C THR A 110 0.63 -12.12 -18.96
N THR A 111 -0.45 -12.79 -19.35
CA THR A 111 -0.41 -14.03 -20.15
C THR A 111 -0.41 -13.75 -21.65
N GLY A 112 -0.52 -12.48 -22.05
CA GLY A 112 -0.72 -12.05 -23.44
C GLY A 112 -2.13 -12.35 -23.98
N ARG A 113 -3.06 -12.80 -23.13
CA ARG A 113 -4.45 -13.11 -23.48
C ARG A 113 -5.41 -12.44 -22.50
N ALA A 114 -6.69 -12.38 -22.85
CA ALA A 114 -7.74 -11.98 -21.90
C ALA A 114 -7.78 -12.96 -20.71
N PRO A 115 -8.12 -12.49 -19.49
CA PRO A 115 -8.22 -13.34 -18.32
C PRO A 115 -9.32 -14.40 -18.52
N THR A 116 -9.02 -15.63 -18.10
CA THR A 116 -9.97 -16.74 -18.05
C THR A 116 -10.87 -16.62 -16.82
N GLN A 117 -12.03 -17.28 -16.85
CA GLN A 117 -12.92 -17.33 -15.69
C GLN A 117 -12.23 -17.93 -14.46
N ARG A 118 -11.39 -18.96 -14.65
CA ARG A 118 -10.59 -19.56 -13.56
C ARG A 118 -9.67 -18.54 -12.88
N GLU A 119 -9.00 -17.71 -13.66
CA GLU A 119 -8.11 -16.66 -13.13
C GLU A 119 -8.91 -15.60 -12.36
N ILE A 120 -10.04 -15.15 -12.91
CA ILE A 120 -10.93 -14.19 -12.25
C ILE A 120 -11.44 -14.76 -10.92
N ASP A 121 -11.99 -15.97 -10.92
CA ASP A 121 -12.52 -16.61 -9.71
C ASP A 121 -11.42 -16.83 -8.66
N GLY A 122 -10.20 -17.18 -9.10
CA GLY A 122 -9.04 -17.30 -8.22
C GLY A 122 -8.68 -15.98 -7.55
N MET A 123 -8.58 -14.89 -8.33
CA MET A 123 -8.33 -13.55 -7.81
C MET A 123 -9.43 -13.10 -6.84
N CYS A 124 -10.70 -13.35 -7.14
CA CYS A 124 -11.82 -13.03 -6.25
C CYS A 124 -11.74 -13.79 -4.92
N ARG A 125 -11.52 -15.11 -4.95
CA ARG A 125 -11.34 -15.91 -3.72
C ARG A 125 -10.17 -15.42 -2.89
N PHE A 126 -9.07 -15.04 -3.52
CA PHE A 126 -7.93 -14.46 -2.82
C PHE A 126 -8.27 -13.09 -2.20
N LEU A 127 -8.91 -12.20 -2.95
CA LEU A 127 -9.34 -10.89 -2.45
C LEU A 127 -10.29 -11.00 -1.27
N GLU A 128 -11.25 -11.93 -1.27
CA GLU A 128 -12.12 -12.18 -0.13
C GLU A 128 -11.34 -12.54 1.14
N ARG A 129 -10.28 -13.35 1.00
CA ARG A 129 -9.43 -13.76 2.12
C ARG A 129 -8.55 -12.61 2.60
N ALA A 130 -7.94 -11.87 1.69
CA ALA A 130 -7.14 -10.68 2.00
C ALA A 130 -8.00 -9.62 2.71
N ALA A 131 -9.20 -9.33 2.20
CA ALA A 131 -10.14 -8.40 2.80
C ALA A 131 -10.58 -8.84 4.21
N LYS A 132 -10.83 -10.14 4.44
CA LYS A 132 -11.11 -10.67 5.79
C LYS A 132 -9.92 -10.44 6.74
N SER A 133 -8.70 -10.66 6.27
CA SER A 133 -7.48 -10.41 7.05
C SER A 133 -7.19 -8.93 7.29
N ALA A 134 -7.55 -8.06 6.36
CA ALA A 134 -7.44 -6.60 6.51
C ALA A 134 -8.47 -6.10 7.53
N LYS A 135 -9.72 -6.55 7.40
CA LYS A 135 -10.82 -6.20 8.30
C LYS A 135 -10.59 -6.63 9.75
N SER A 136 -9.97 -7.80 9.99
CA SER A 136 -9.62 -8.22 11.37
C SER A 136 -8.60 -7.30 12.03
N ARG A 137 -7.95 -6.44 11.24
CA ARG A 137 -7.02 -5.39 11.66
C ARG A 137 -7.61 -3.99 11.50
N SER A 138 -8.92 -3.85 11.30
CA SER A 138 -9.62 -2.57 11.09
C SER A 138 -9.15 -1.78 9.86
N LEU A 139 -8.60 -2.47 8.85
CA LEU A 139 -8.31 -1.89 7.54
C LEU A 139 -9.52 -2.09 6.61
N LYS A 140 -9.69 -1.15 5.66
CA LYS A 140 -10.72 -1.19 4.61
C LYS A 140 -10.39 -2.21 3.53
#